data_AF-A0A1F5YYZ6-F1
#
_entry.id   AF-A0A1F5YYZ6-F1
#
_cell.length_a   1.000
_cell.length_b   1.000
_cell.length_c   1.000
_cell.angle_alpha   90.00
_cell.angle_beta   90.00
_cell.angle_gamma   90.00
#
_symmetry.space_group_name_H-M   'P 1'
#
loop_
_entity.id
_entity.type
_entity.pdbx_description
1 polymer ?
#
loop_
_entity_poly.entity_id
_entity_poly.type
_entity_poly.pdbx_seq_one_letter_code
_entity_poly.pdbx_strand_id
1 'polypeptide(L)'
;MRLLLNLLAVSLVAFSFNIGAQPLEDYFPPSEVAGGWRADTTEKFIRSLGLDPGRLEEFGRFNLEVPNGNWMPYSAYKGIIVIKNGWIIGEWYNIPEAKTFKTYISSNGKSFAIACSGILAEDSRSGRVNVKIDENSRVYDPRWLPQGFPLSDPRKAEITFEQIFRHTSGLCPERTAAGEEVEQGRNEWSGYLDWVLGHDKKWPQTAPLYFTPGHPEEYAGSEHLYGTANAYSSVGFCHIGLVLRNLYGLPAEDFLWKRLLEPLGFSGIDFQAPPADSLRWFSAGGLRMTPRDYARFAYLLLHDGFWNGAQLVPAEWIRRFRTRPFYPNLHSNADSNFGPQYPKDMFQIAGSGLNWAFIVPS
;
A
#
# COMPACT_ATOMS: atom_id res chain seq x y z
N MET A 1 19.28 8.79 -18.74
CA MET A 1 20.46 8.55 -17.88
C MET A 1 19.93 8.39 -16.46
N ARG A 2 19.91 7.18 -15.91
CA ARG A 2 19.36 6.92 -14.57
C ARG A 2 20.53 6.58 -13.65
N LEU A 3 20.86 7.47 -12.72
CA LEU A 3 21.61 7.12 -11.51
C LEU A 3 21.23 8.11 -10.41
N LEU A 4 21.00 7.57 -9.22
CA LEU A 4 20.77 8.30 -7.97
C LEU A 4 22.01 9.11 -7.56
N LEU A 5 21.78 10.35 -7.14
CA LEU A 5 22.73 11.19 -6.43
C LEU A 5 22.52 11.01 -4.92
N ASN A 6 23.63 10.84 -4.18
CA ASN A 6 23.75 11.31 -2.81
C ASN A 6 25.05 12.13 -2.69
N LEU A 7 24.95 13.25 -1.99
CA LEU A 7 25.86 14.40 -1.99
C LEU A 7 27.29 14.08 -1.51
N LEU A 8 28.29 14.56 -2.25
CA LEU A 8 29.47 15.28 -1.76
C LEU A 8 30.04 16.12 -2.92
N ALA A 9 30.39 17.37 -2.63
CA ALA A 9 30.75 18.39 -3.61
C ALA A 9 31.99 18.03 -4.45
N VAL A 10 31.92 18.30 -5.76
CA VAL A 10 32.94 18.97 -6.62
C VAL A 10 32.38 19.05 -8.05
N SER A 11 32.60 20.20 -8.68
CA SER A 11 32.15 20.66 -10.00
C SER A 11 32.24 19.63 -11.13
N LEU A 12 31.25 19.60 -12.04
CA LEU A 12 31.50 19.11 -13.40
C LEU A 12 30.52 19.62 -14.47
N VAL A 13 31.13 19.82 -15.63
CA VAL A 13 30.67 20.27 -16.94
C VAL A 13 29.44 19.50 -17.44
N ALA A 14 28.49 20.23 -18.02
CA ALA A 14 27.27 19.70 -18.61
C ALA A 14 27.54 19.00 -19.96
N PHE A 15 27.02 17.78 -20.13
CA PHE A 15 26.74 17.20 -21.43
C PHE A 15 25.28 16.72 -21.46
N SER A 16 24.51 17.31 -22.37
CA SER A 16 23.11 16.97 -22.64
C SER A 16 23.05 15.83 -23.66
N PHE A 17 22.44 14.70 -23.31
CA PHE A 17 22.00 13.70 -24.30
C PHE A 17 20.51 13.41 -24.13
N ASN A 18 19.76 13.69 -25.20
CA ASN A 18 18.39 13.25 -25.40
C ASN A 18 18.38 11.73 -25.58
N ILE A 19 17.74 10.98 -24.67
CA ILE A 19 17.48 9.55 -24.84
C ILE A 19 15.99 9.32 -24.53
N GLY A 20 15.22 8.96 -25.56
CA GLY A 20 13.80 8.61 -25.44
C GLY A 20 13.58 7.42 -24.52
N ALA A 21 12.46 7.45 -23.78
CA ALA A 21 12.05 6.35 -22.91
C ALA A 21 11.84 5.07 -23.73
N GLN A 22 12.58 4.01 -23.41
CA GLN A 22 12.27 2.66 -23.88
C GLN A 22 10.94 2.23 -23.24
N PRO A 23 10.00 1.61 -23.98
CA PRO A 23 8.78 1.08 -23.38
C PRO A 23 9.13 0.07 -22.29
N LEU A 24 8.32 0.00 -21.23
CA LEU A 24 8.43 -1.06 -20.22
C LEU A 24 8.37 -2.40 -20.96
N GLU A 25 9.35 -3.28 -20.73
CA GLU A 25 9.28 -4.63 -21.30
C GLU A 25 8.00 -5.31 -20.80
N ASP A 26 7.27 -5.97 -21.72
CA ASP A 26 6.12 -6.83 -21.44
C ASP A 26 6.55 -8.14 -20.78
N TYR A 27 7.28 -8.05 -19.67
CA TYR A 27 7.69 -9.18 -18.86
C TYR A 27 6.93 -9.17 -17.55
N PHE A 28 6.25 -10.26 -17.25
CA PHE A 28 5.60 -10.50 -15.96
C PHE A 28 6.20 -11.78 -15.36
N PRO A 29 6.79 -11.72 -14.16
CA PRO A 29 7.42 -12.88 -13.57
C PRO A 29 6.37 -13.97 -13.28
N PRO A 30 6.61 -15.24 -13.67
CA PRO A 30 5.79 -16.33 -13.19
C PRO A 30 5.88 -16.46 -11.66
N SER A 31 5.06 -17.32 -11.07
CA SER A 31 5.18 -17.67 -9.65
C SER A 31 6.59 -18.18 -9.30
N GLU A 32 7.01 -18.08 -8.04
CA GLU A 32 8.35 -18.57 -7.62
C GLU A 32 8.54 -20.07 -7.92
N VAL A 33 7.48 -20.89 -7.80
CA VAL A 33 7.53 -22.32 -8.12
C VAL A 33 7.70 -22.60 -9.63
N ALA A 34 7.37 -21.63 -10.48
CA ALA A 34 7.52 -21.69 -11.93
C ALA A 34 8.73 -20.88 -12.44
N GLY A 35 9.73 -20.65 -11.57
CA GLY A 35 10.98 -19.98 -11.93
C GLY A 35 11.08 -18.52 -11.47
N GLY A 36 9.97 -17.91 -11.06
CA GLY A 36 9.95 -16.59 -10.44
C GLY A 36 10.52 -15.47 -11.31
N TRP A 37 11.12 -14.50 -10.65
CA TRP A 37 11.79 -13.37 -11.29
C TRP A 37 13.06 -13.80 -12.04
N ARG A 38 13.20 -13.34 -13.29
CA ARG A 38 14.50 -13.34 -13.98
C ARG A 38 15.47 -12.39 -13.28
N ALA A 39 16.73 -12.78 -13.23
CA ALA A 39 17.79 -12.02 -12.56
C ALA A 39 19.08 -12.04 -13.38
N ASP A 40 19.74 -10.90 -13.45
CA ASP A 40 21.12 -10.76 -13.95
C ASP A 40 21.77 -9.63 -13.16
N THR A 41 22.69 -10.01 -12.27
CA THR A 41 23.40 -9.10 -11.37
C THR A 41 24.85 -8.88 -11.83
N THR A 42 25.18 -9.23 -13.08
CA THR A 42 26.54 -9.05 -13.60
C THR A 42 26.81 -7.57 -13.85
N GLU A 43 28.04 -7.12 -13.57
CA GLU A 43 28.43 -5.73 -13.86
C GLU A 43 28.19 -5.35 -15.32
N LYS A 44 28.44 -6.28 -16.25
CA LYS A 44 28.22 -6.07 -17.69
C LYS A 44 26.75 -5.73 -17.97
N PHE A 45 25.80 -6.50 -17.42
CA PHE A 45 24.38 -6.26 -17.62
C PHE A 45 23.93 -4.97 -16.95
N ILE A 46 24.34 -4.72 -15.71
CA ILE A 46 24.01 -3.49 -14.97
C ILE A 46 24.52 -2.25 -15.75
N ARG A 47 25.75 -2.27 -16.26
CA ARG A 47 26.29 -1.19 -17.11
C ARG A 47 25.51 -1.03 -18.41
N SER A 48 25.02 -2.12 -19.01
CA SER A 48 24.18 -2.08 -20.21
C SER A 48 22.83 -1.36 -19.98
N LEU A 49 22.33 -1.35 -18.74
CA LEU A 49 21.15 -0.58 -18.33
C LEU A 49 21.47 0.89 -18.01
N GLY A 50 22.74 1.31 -18.17
CA GLY A 50 23.21 2.66 -17.86
C GLY A 50 23.36 2.93 -16.36
N LEU A 51 23.52 1.89 -15.55
CA LEU A 51 23.72 1.98 -14.10
C LEU A 51 25.18 1.71 -13.73
N ASP A 52 25.61 2.28 -12.60
CA ASP A 52 26.90 1.98 -11.98
C ASP A 52 26.75 0.79 -11.02
N PRO A 53 27.45 -0.34 -11.25
CA PRO A 53 27.35 -1.51 -10.39
C PRO A 53 27.84 -1.28 -8.96
N GLY A 54 28.86 -0.45 -8.77
CA GLY A 54 29.40 -0.15 -7.44
C GLY A 54 28.41 0.66 -6.60
N ARG A 55 27.72 1.62 -7.20
CA ARG A 55 26.64 2.39 -6.56
C ARG A 55 25.42 1.53 -6.24
N LEU A 56 25.12 0.55 -7.09
CA LEU A 56 24.03 -0.40 -6.83
C LEU A 56 24.35 -1.30 -5.64
N GLU A 57 25.59 -1.80 -5.56
CA GLU A 57 26.07 -2.57 -4.42
C GLU A 57 26.11 -1.74 -3.11
N GLU A 58 26.63 -0.51 -3.19
CA GLU A 58 26.62 0.45 -2.08
C GLU A 58 25.18 0.68 -1.56
N PHE A 59 24.23 0.88 -2.47
CA PHE A 59 22.82 1.04 -2.12
C PHE A 59 22.25 -0.17 -1.37
N GLY A 60 22.50 -1.39 -1.88
CA GLY A 60 22.02 -2.62 -1.25
C GLY A 60 22.57 -2.80 0.17
N ARG A 61 23.89 -2.61 0.32
CA ARG A 61 24.57 -2.74 1.61
C ARG A 61 24.15 -1.69 2.62
N PHE A 62 24.09 -0.42 2.21
CA PHE A 62 23.65 0.67 3.08
C PHE A 62 22.27 0.40 3.66
N ASN A 63 21.30 0.00 2.83
CA ASN A 63 19.94 -0.27 3.29
C ASN A 63 19.84 -1.49 4.23
N LEU A 64 20.72 -2.49 4.09
CA LEU A 64 20.81 -3.59 5.05
C LEU A 64 21.32 -3.14 6.42
N GLU A 65 22.17 -2.13 6.47
CA GLU A 65 22.75 -1.58 7.71
C GLU A 65 21.78 -0.67 8.46
N VAL A 66 20.79 -0.07 7.78
CA VAL A 66 19.79 0.79 8.42
C VAL A 66 19.06 0.03 9.54
N PRO A 67 19.08 0.52 10.80
CA PRO A 67 18.38 -0.13 11.90
C PRO A 67 16.86 -0.16 11.66
N ASN A 68 16.21 -1.29 11.95
CA ASN A 68 14.76 -1.47 11.74
C ASN A 68 13.87 -0.72 12.74
N GLY A 69 14.45 0.13 13.61
CA GLY A 69 13.76 0.76 14.74
C GLY A 69 13.26 -0.24 15.79
N ASN A 70 12.47 0.22 16.77
CA ASN A 70 11.94 -0.59 17.88
C ASN A 70 10.76 -1.53 17.50
N TRP A 71 10.60 -1.91 16.23
CA TRP A 71 9.52 -2.79 15.78
C TRP A 71 9.92 -4.26 15.99
N MET A 72 9.59 -4.84 17.16
CA MET A 72 9.84 -6.26 17.50
C MET A 72 8.80 -7.21 16.87
N PRO A 73 9.07 -8.53 16.67
CA PRO A 73 10.33 -9.22 16.36
C PRO A 73 10.57 -9.38 14.84
N TYR A 74 9.70 -8.85 13.99
CA TYR A 74 9.77 -8.99 12.51
C TYR A 74 10.93 -8.24 11.87
N SER A 75 11.62 -7.41 12.66
CA SER A 75 12.84 -6.69 12.30
C SER A 75 14.09 -7.57 12.14
N ALA A 76 14.01 -8.89 12.39
CA ALA A 76 15.16 -9.77 12.20
C ALA A 76 15.43 -10.11 10.72
N TYR A 77 14.45 -9.95 9.82
CA TYR A 77 14.58 -10.32 8.40
C TYR A 77 14.52 -9.06 7.54
N LYS A 78 15.57 -8.81 6.76
CA LYS A 78 15.67 -7.68 5.83
C LYS A 78 15.90 -8.20 4.42
N GLY A 79 15.21 -7.62 3.46
CA GLY A 79 15.38 -7.87 2.04
C GLY A 79 15.35 -6.57 1.27
N ILE A 80 16.37 -6.34 0.44
CA ILE A 80 16.44 -5.22 -0.49
C ILE A 80 16.42 -5.84 -1.88
N ILE A 81 15.48 -5.42 -2.73
CA ILE A 81 15.38 -5.88 -4.10
C ILE A 81 15.33 -4.65 -5.01
N VAL A 82 16.15 -4.66 -6.05
CA VAL A 82 16.14 -3.65 -7.11
C VAL A 82 15.76 -4.33 -8.42
N ILE A 83 14.65 -3.90 -8.99
CA ILE A 83 14.14 -4.38 -10.27
C ILE A 83 14.23 -3.27 -11.31
N LYS A 84 14.82 -3.57 -12.46
CA LYS A 84 14.90 -2.65 -13.59
C LYS A 84 14.50 -3.38 -14.87
N ASN A 85 13.52 -2.82 -15.59
CA ASN A 85 13.01 -3.39 -16.85
C ASN A 85 12.66 -4.89 -16.71
N GLY A 86 12.00 -5.26 -15.60
CA GLY A 86 11.60 -6.65 -15.34
C GLY A 86 12.75 -7.60 -14.95
N TRP A 87 13.97 -7.13 -14.72
CA TRP A 87 15.07 -7.93 -14.18
C TRP A 87 15.36 -7.57 -12.75
N ILE A 88 15.54 -8.55 -11.87
CA ILE A 88 16.26 -8.33 -10.61
C ILE A 88 17.72 -8.07 -10.97
N ILE A 89 18.18 -6.85 -10.67
CA ILE A 89 19.56 -6.42 -10.92
C ILE A 89 20.39 -6.34 -9.63
N GLY A 90 19.72 -6.47 -8.49
CA GLY A 90 20.34 -6.54 -7.18
C GLY A 90 19.33 -7.06 -6.15
N GLU A 91 19.79 -7.97 -5.29
CA GLU A 91 18.97 -8.59 -4.25
C GLU A 91 19.87 -8.94 -3.06
N TRP A 92 19.59 -8.35 -1.90
CA TRP A 92 20.40 -8.50 -0.70
C TRP A 92 19.53 -8.84 0.49
N TYR A 93 20.03 -9.74 1.33
CA TYR A 93 19.38 -10.20 2.54
C TYR A 93 20.36 -10.18 3.70
N ASN A 94 19.90 -9.82 4.89
CA ASN A 94 20.75 -9.88 6.08
C ASN A 94 21.06 -11.31 6.53
N ILE A 95 20.14 -12.25 6.25
CA ILE A 95 20.30 -13.70 6.45
C ILE A 95 19.57 -14.46 5.32
N PRO A 96 20.02 -15.67 4.92
CA PRO A 96 19.43 -16.42 3.79
C PRO A 96 17.92 -16.65 3.89
N GLU A 97 17.41 -16.89 5.10
CA GLU A 97 16.01 -17.17 5.37
C GLU A 97 15.10 -15.98 5.07
N ALA A 98 15.63 -14.75 5.11
CA ALA A 98 14.87 -13.53 4.82
C ALA A 98 14.33 -13.49 3.39
N LYS A 99 14.94 -14.25 2.46
CA LYS A 99 14.47 -14.38 1.08
C LYS A 99 13.08 -14.96 0.97
N THR A 100 12.77 -15.96 1.79
CA THR A 100 11.51 -16.71 1.75
C THR A 100 10.63 -16.46 2.97
N PHE A 101 11.13 -15.71 3.97
CA PHE A 101 10.36 -15.36 5.14
C PHE A 101 9.21 -14.41 4.78
N LYS A 102 8.02 -14.69 5.32
CA LYS A 102 6.85 -13.82 5.18
C LYS A 102 6.87 -12.73 6.24
N THR A 103 7.41 -11.57 5.85
CA THR A 103 7.53 -10.39 6.70
C THR A 103 6.21 -9.65 6.78
N TYR A 104 5.88 -9.16 7.98
CA TYR A 104 4.76 -8.25 8.18
C TYR A 104 5.02 -6.90 7.52
N ILE A 105 4.18 -6.51 6.56
CA ILE A 105 4.37 -5.30 5.74
C ILE A 105 3.65 -4.06 6.28
N SER A 106 3.10 -4.13 7.50
CA SER A 106 2.45 -3.00 8.18
C SER A 106 1.37 -2.33 7.30
N SER A 107 1.34 -1.00 7.27
CA SER A 107 0.32 -0.21 6.57
C SER A 107 0.26 -0.38 5.06
N ASN A 108 1.18 -1.13 4.43
CA ASN A 108 1.04 -1.48 3.01
C ASN A 108 -0.25 -2.26 2.73
N GLY A 109 -0.86 -2.92 3.74
CA GLY A 109 -2.20 -3.51 3.60
C GLY A 109 -3.25 -2.51 3.09
N LYS A 110 -3.13 -1.21 3.44
CA LYS A 110 -4.00 -0.15 2.92
C LYS A 110 -3.89 0.03 1.41
N SER A 111 -2.67 -0.11 0.85
CA SER A 111 -2.46 -0.05 -0.60
C SER A 111 -3.10 -1.24 -1.32
N PHE A 112 -3.08 -2.44 -0.72
CA PHE A 112 -3.84 -3.61 -1.22
C PHE A 112 -5.36 -3.38 -1.12
N ALA A 113 -5.84 -2.77 -0.04
CA ALA A 113 -7.26 -2.43 0.12
C ALA A 113 -7.70 -1.39 -0.94
N ILE A 114 -6.88 -0.38 -1.23
CA ILE A 114 -7.11 0.57 -2.34
C ILE A 114 -7.20 -0.16 -3.68
N ALA A 115 -6.28 -1.09 -3.96
CA ALA A 115 -6.34 -1.89 -5.19
C ALA A 115 -7.63 -2.71 -5.28
N CYS A 116 -8.03 -3.35 -4.18
CA CYS A 116 -9.29 -4.10 -4.08
C CYS A 116 -10.53 -3.22 -4.29
N SER A 117 -10.53 -1.98 -3.80
CA SER A 117 -11.60 -1.02 -4.05
C SER A 117 -11.71 -0.66 -5.54
N GLY A 118 -10.60 -0.59 -6.27
CA GLY A 118 -10.60 -0.39 -7.73
C GLY A 118 -11.22 -1.58 -8.47
N ILE A 119 -10.93 -2.81 -8.03
CA ILE A 119 -11.57 -4.02 -8.55
C ILE A 119 -13.08 -3.98 -8.29
N LEU A 120 -13.48 -3.59 -7.07
CA LEU A 120 -14.89 -3.46 -6.71
C LEU A 120 -15.62 -2.42 -7.56
N ALA A 121 -15.01 -1.25 -7.79
CA ALA A 121 -15.59 -0.21 -8.63
C ALA A 121 -15.80 -0.70 -10.07
N GLU A 122 -14.84 -1.45 -10.62
CA GLU A 122 -14.96 -2.05 -11.95
C GLU A 122 -16.03 -3.15 -12.02
N ASP A 123 -16.12 -3.99 -10.99
CA ASP A 123 -17.15 -5.03 -10.90
C ASP A 123 -18.56 -4.43 -10.77
N SER A 124 -18.70 -3.33 -10.03
CA SER A 124 -19.91 -2.51 -9.94
C SER A 124 -20.29 -1.88 -11.30
N ARG A 125 -19.29 -1.35 -12.01
CA ARG A 125 -19.47 -0.75 -13.34
C ARG A 125 -19.91 -1.78 -14.38
N SER A 126 -19.24 -2.93 -14.40
CA SER A 126 -19.51 -4.04 -15.33
C SER A 126 -20.75 -4.87 -14.97
N GLY A 127 -21.31 -4.69 -13.77
CA GLY A 127 -22.48 -5.42 -13.29
C GLY A 127 -22.17 -6.80 -12.69
N ARG A 128 -20.90 -7.12 -12.44
CA ARG A 128 -20.51 -8.33 -11.69
C ARG A 128 -20.98 -8.26 -10.23
N VAL A 129 -21.05 -7.06 -9.67
CA VAL A 129 -21.68 -6.79 -8.37
C VAL A 129 -22.99 -6.03 -8.61
N ASN A 130 -24.08 -6.48 -7.99
CA ASN A 130 -25.43 -5.93 -8.19
C ASN A 130 -25.70 -4.66 -7.33
N VAL A 131 -24.69 -3.80 -7.18
CA VAL A 131 -24.83 -2.47 -6.60
C VAL A 131 -23.96 -1.49 -7.36
N LYS A 132 -24.36 -0.21 -7.36
CA LYS A 132 -23.50 0.88 -7.82
C LYS A 132 -22.71 1.41 -6.64
N ILE A 133 -21.42 1.14 -6.68
CA ILE A 133 -20.42 1.51 -5.70
C ILE A 133 -19.14 1.95 -6.41
N ASP A 134 -18.56 3.04 -5.92
CA ASP A 134 -17.32 3.66 -6.35
C ASP A 134 -16.69 4.41 -5.16
N GLU A 135 -15.63 5.18 -5.37
CA GLU A 135 -14.95 5.93 -4.32
C GLU A 135 -15.83 7.01 -3.64
N ASN A 136 -16.82 7.55 -4.36
CA ASN A 136 -17.66 8.64 -3.87
C ASN A 136 -18.89 8.13 -3.10
N SER A 137 -19.15 6.83 -3.18
CA SER A 137 -20.23 6.16 -2.49
C SER A 137 -20.05 6.20 -0.97
N ARG A 138 -21.17 6.26 -0.23
CA ARG A 138 -21.16 6.25 1.24
C ARG A 138 -20.69 4.90 1.77
N VAL A 139 -19.79 4.87 2.73
CA VAL A 139 -19.28 3.63 3.31
C VAL A 139 -20.36 2.94 4.14
N TYR A 140 -21.12 3.73 4.92
CA TYR A 140 -22.26 3.28 5.69
C TYR A 140 -23.53 3.30 4.83
N ASP A 141 -23.78 2.19 4.15
CA ASP A 141 -25.00 1.96 3.36
C ASP A 141 -25.55 0.56 3.68
N PRO A 142 -26.86 0.40 3.96
CA PRO A 142 -27.44 -0.90 4.29
C PRO A 142 -27.25 -1.97 3.21
N ARG A 143 -27.00 -1.58 1.95
CA ARG A 143 -26.80 -2.52 0.83
C ARG A 143 -25.48 -3.28 0.91
N TRP A 144 -24.46 -2.75 1.60
CA TRP A 144 -23.13 -3.38 1.70
C TRP A 144 -22.51 -3.36 3.10
N LEU A 145 -23.04 -2.56 4.02
CA LEU A 145 -22.59 -2.52 5.41
C LEU A 145 -23.80 -2.45 6.37
N PRO A 146 -24.74 -3.40 6.32
CA PRO A 146 -25.93 -3.38 7.18
C PRO A 146 -25.58 -3.47 8.67
N GLN A 147 -24.46 -4.11 9.02
CA GLN A 147 -24.02 -4.24 10.40
C GLN A 147 -23.62 -2.91 11.04
N GLY A 148 -23.34 -1.88 10.23
CA GLY A 148 -23.00 -0.54 10.72
C GLY A 148 -24.19 0.24 11.30
N PHE A 149 -25.39 -0.34 11.31
CA PHE A 149 -26.61 0.30 11.80
C PHE A 149 -27.12 -0.33 13.10
N PRO A 150 -27.65 0.46 14.06
CA PRO A 150 -27.75 1.93 14.03
C PRO A 150 -26.36 2.59 14.09
N LEU A 151 -26.19 3.74 13.45
CA LEU A 151 -24.90 4.43 13.45
C LEU A 151 -24.49 4.81 14.88
N SER A 152 -23.23 4.56 15.24
CA SER A 152 -22.68 4.99 16.54
C SER A 152 -22.51 6.51 16.65
N ASP A 153 -22.42 7.21 15.52
CA ASP A 153 -22.42 8.66 15.36
C ASP A 153 -23.19 8.99 14.08
N PRO A 154 -24.23 9.86 14.11
CA PRO A 154 -25.01 10.19 12.91
C PRO A 154 -24.18 10.69 11.73
N ARG A 155 -23.03 11.35 11.97
CA ARG A 155 -22.14 11.85 10.92
C ARG A 155 -21.48 10.73 10.11
N LYS A 156 -21.44 9.49 10.61
CA LYS A 156 -20.92 8.32 9.88
C LYS A 156 -21.66 8.08 8.55
N ALA A 157 -22.93 8.53 8.45
CA ALA A 157 -23.70 8.49 7.20
C ALA A 157 -23.02 9.23 6.04
N GLU A 158 -22.18 10.23 6.34
CA GLU A 158 -21.54 11.09 5.35
C GLU A 158 -20.17 10.56 4.89
N ILE A 159 -19.64 9.49 5.50
CA ILE A 159 -18.30 8.99 5.17
C ILE A 159 -18.31 8.37 3.76
N THR A 160 -17.39 8.78 2.89
CA THR A 160 -17.13 8.15 1.59
C THR A 160 -15.86 7.31 1.60
N PHE A 161 -15.70 6.42 0.61
CA PHE A 161 -14.46 5.65 0.44
C PHE A 161 -13.26 6.55 0.13
N GLU A 162 -13.47 7.60 -0.68
CA GLU A 162 -12.46 8.61 -0.99
C GLU A 162 -11.93 9.30 0.29
N GLN A 163 -12.82 9.61 1.24
CA GLN A 163 -12.41 10.16 2.53
C GLN A 163 -11.63 9.15 3.37
N ILE A 164 -11.93 7.85 3.27
CA ILE A 164 -11.09 6.81 3.90
C ILE A 164 -9.70 6.79 3.25
N PHE A 165 -9.60 6.78 1.91
CA PHE A 165 -8.32 6.72 1.21
C PHE A 165 -7.42 7.92 1.51
N ARG A 166 -8.02 9.08 1.79
CA ARG A 166 -7.33 10.33 2.13
C ARG A 166 -7.15 10.56 3.62
N HIS A 167 -7.63 9.65 4.47
CA HIS A 167 -7.62 9.82 5.93
C HIS A 167 -8.35 11.09 6.40
N THR A 168 -9.49 11.39 5.78
CA THR A 168 -10.35 12.54 6.11
C THR A 168 -11.77 12.13 6.52
N SER A 169 -11.98 10.87 6.92
CA SER A 169 -13.31 10.35 7.26
C SER A 169 -13.84 10.75 8.64
N GLY A 170 -13.01 11.29 9.52
CA GLY A 170 -13.37 11.54 10.92
C GLY A 170 -13.31 10.30 11.82
N LEU A 171 -13.10 9.11 11.25
CA LEU A 171 -12.97 7.87 12.03
C LEU A 171 -11.72 7.93 12.93
N CYS A 172 -11.78 7.18 14.03
CA CYS A 172 -10.75 7.14 15.07
C CYS A 172 -9.33 7.14 14.46
N PRO A 173 -8.51 8.19 14.70
CA PRO A 173 -7.15 8.26 14.19
C PRO A 173 -6.24 7.29 14.94
N GLU A 174 -5.01 7.02 14.49
CA GLU A 174 -4.07 6.15 15.22
C GLU A 174 -3.59 6.75 16.55
N ARG A 175 -3.50 8.09 16.61
CA ARG A 175 -3.03 8.84 17.76
C ARG A 175 -3.92 10.04 18.10
N THR A 176 -3.98 10.40 19.38
CA THR A 176 -4.57 11.68 19.82
C THR A 176 -3.70 12.87 19.43
N ALA A 177 -4.23 14.09 19.58
CA ALA A 177 -3.44 15.32 19.47
C ALA A 177 -2.26 15.37 20.47
N ALA A 178 -2.36 14.67 21.60
CA ALA A 178 -1.27 14.51 22.56
C ALA A 178 -0.29 13.38 22.20
N GLY A 179 -0.50 12.68 21.08
CA GLY A 179 0.37 11.60 20.58
C GLY A 179 0.07 10.21 21.17
N GLU A 180 -0.98 10.06 21.98
CA GLU A 180 -1.35 8.81 22.64
C GLU A 180 -2.00 7.84 21.65
N GLU A 181 -1.65 6.56 21.70
CA GLU A 181 -2.24 5.54 20.82
C GLU A 181 -3.69 5.23 21.19
N VAL A 182 -4.61 5.31 20.22
CA VAL A 182 -6.05 5.10 20.47
C VAL A 182 -6.66 3.89 19.76
N GLU A 183 -5.97 3.31 18.79
CA GLU A 183 -6.45 2.13 18.04
C GLU A 183 -6.01 0.79 18.66
N GLN A 184 -5.75 0.73 19.96
CA GLN A 184 -5.24 -0.49 20.62
C GLN A 184 -6.15 -1.71 20.44
N GLY A 185 -7.44 -1.50 20.21
CA GLY A 185 -8.40 -2.57 19.90
C GLY A 185 -8.11 -3.36 18.64
N ARG A 186 -7.29 -2.85 17.72
CA ARG A 186 -6.82 -3.60 16.54
C ARG A 186 -6.01 -4.85 16.89
N ASN A 187 -5.48 -4.94 18.11
CA ASN A 187 -4.69 -6.07 18.59
C ASN A 187 -5.54 -7.16 19.27
N GLU A 188 -6.85 -6.91 19.45
CA GLU A 188 -7.78 -7.85 20.05
C GLU A 188 -8.31 -8.85 19.02
N TRP A 189 -8.45 -10.12 19.41
CA TRP A 189 -8.81 -11.22 18.50
C TRP A 189 -10.31 -11.51 18.46
N SER A 190 -11.12 -10.70 19.16
CA SER A 190 -12.58 -10.81 19.21
C SER A 190 -13.20 -9.41 19.20
N GLY A 191 -14.46 -9.30 18.77
CA GLY A 191 -15.17 -8.02 18.73
C GLY A 191 -14.75 -7.10 17.58
N TYR A 192 -13.97 -7.57 16.60
CA TYR A 192 -13.48 -6.73 15.50
C TYR A 192 -14.59 -5.99 14.75
N LEU A 193 -15.71 -6.66 14.46
CA LEU A 193 -16.83 -6.02 13.78
C LEU A 193 -17.35 -4.82 14.59
N ASP A 194 -17.59 -5.02 15.89
CA ASP A 194 -18.07 -3.97 16.78
C ASP A 194 -17.02 -2.86 16.96
N TRP A 195 -15.73 -3.21 17.00
CA TRP A 195 -14.63 -2.24 17.09
C TRP A 195 -14.52 -1.36 15.84
N VAL A 196 -14.57 -1.96 14.64
CA VAL A 196 -14.53 -1.20 13.38
C VAL A 196 -15.74 -0.28 13.26
N LEU A 197 -16.92 -0.75 13.64
CA LEU A 197 -18.18 -0.02 13.47
C LEU A 197 -18.48 0.96 14.61
N GLY A 198 -17.72 0.93 15.71
CA GLY A 198 -17.90 1.84 16.84
C GLY A 198 -18.99 1.40 17.83
N HIS A 199 -19.24 0.11 17.94
CA HIS A 199 -20.18 -0.51 18.88
C HIS A 199 -19.50 -1.27 20.03
N ASP A 200 -18.17 -1.42 19.97
CA ASP A 200 -17.43 -2.11 21.03
C ASP A 200 -17.34 -1.26 22.29
N LYS A 201 -17.94 -1.76 23.38
CA LYS A 201 -17.94 -1.12 24.71
C LYS A 201 -16.55 -1.07 25.35
N LYS A 202 -15.64 -1.96 24.96
CA LYS A 202 -14.23 -1.94 25.42
C LYS A 202 -13.46 -0.77 24.80
N TRP A 203 -13.86 -0.34 23.60
CA TRP A 203 -13.20 0.70 22.83
C TRP A 203 -14.16 1.82 22.42
N PRO A 204 -14.76 2.52 23.40
CA PRO A 204 -15.78 3.53 23.14
C PRO A 204 -15.29 4.70 22.29
N GLN A 205 -13.98 4.92 22.18
CA GLN A 205 -13.38 5.95 21.33
C GLN A 205 -13.60 5.71 19.82
N THR A 206 -13.97 4.51 19.40
CA THR A 206 -14.31 4.20 17.99
C THR A 206 -15.75 4.58 17.61
N ALA A 207 -16.59 4.89 18.61
CA ALA A 207 -17.99 5.27 18.41
C ALA A 207 -18.15 6.66 17.78
N PRO A 208 -17.61 7.75 18.36
CA PRO A 208 -17.74 9.09 17.79
C PRO A 208 -16.77 9.34 16.63
N LEU A 209 -17.12 10.28 15.74
CA LEU A 209 -16.13 10.88 14.84
C LEU A 209 -15.35 11.98 15.56
N TYR A 210 -14.04 12.04 15.29
CA TYR A 210 -13.14 13.06 15.83
C TYR A 210 -13.29 14.42 15.15
N PHE A 211 -13.84 14.43 13.94
CA PHE A 211 -14.13 15.61 13.14
C PHE A 211 -15.21 15.27 12.10
N THR A 212 -15.80 16.28 11.47
CA THR A 212 -16.77 16.11 10.40
C THR A 212 -16.11 15.47 9.16
N PRO A 213 -16.70 14.45 8.51
CA PRO A 213 -16.10 13.84 7.33
C PRO A 213 -15.76 14.87 6.25
N GLY A 214 -14.50 14.89 5.80
CA GLY A 214 -13.97 15.87 4.85
C GLY A 214 -13.33 17.11 5.49
N HIS A 215 -13.43 17.27 6.81
CA HIS A 215 -12.97 18.45 7.56
C HIS A 215 -11.93 18.12 8.64
N PRO A 216 -10.78 17.49 8.29
CA PRO A 216 -9.74 17.15 9.25
C PRO A 216 -9.19 18.37 10.01
N GLU A 217 -9.28 19.58 9.46
CA GLU A 217 -8.88 20.82 10.12
C GLU A 217 -9.63 21.10 11.44
N GLU A 218 -10.82 20.50 11.65
CA GLU A 218 -11.56 20.60 12.91
C GLU A 218 -10.87 19.85 14.06
N TYR A 219 -10.00 18.90 13.74
CA TYR A 219 -9.30 18.08 14.71
C TYR A 219 -7.89 18.60 14.99
N ALA A 220 -7.62 18.98 16.25
CA ALA A 220 -6.32 19.51 16.67
C ALA A 220 -5.15 18.52 16.47
N GLY A 221 -5.43 17.21 16.37
CA GLY A 221 -4.42 16.18 16.12
C GLY A 221 -4.17 15.90 14.63
N SER A 222 -4.75 16.68 13.72
CA SER A 222 -4.56 16.47 12.28
C SER A 222 -3.14 16.78 11.84
N GLU A 223 -2.60 15.85 11.06
CA GLU A 223 -1.31 15.97 10.40
C GLU A 223 -1.45 16.86 9.16
N HIS A 224 -0.47 17.73 8.97
CA HIS A 224 -0.41 18.65 7.83
C HIS A 224 0.77 18.27 6.96
N LEU A 225 0.53 17.35 6.02
CA LEU A 225 1.54 16.86 5.08
C LEU A 225 1.28 17.45 3.70
N TYR A 226 2.31 18.07 3.13
CA TYR A 226 2.30 18.59 1.75
C TYR A 226 1.12 19.54 1.44
N GLY A 227 0.76 20.38 2.41
CA GLY A 227 -0.35 21.34 2.27
C GLY A 227 -1.74 20.72 2.37
N THR A 228 -1.85 19.47 2.83
CA THR A 228 -3.11 18.77 3.07
C THR A 228 -3.23 18.34 4.53
N ALA A 229 -4.37 18.65 5.15
CA ALA A 229 -4.70 18.15 6.47
C ALA A 229 -5.31 16.74 6.35
N ASN A 230 -4.93 15.83 7.25
CA ASN A 230 -5.51 14.50 7.38
C ASN A 230 -5.30 13.96 8.81
N ALA A 231 -6.03 12.90 9.18
CA ALA A 231 -5.83 12.19 10.44
C ALA A 231 -5.77 10.68 10.16
N TYR A 232 -4.55 10.15 10.16
CA TYR A 232 -4.28 8.77 9.77
C TYR A 232 -5.08 7.77 10.63
N SER A 233 -5.83 6.88 9.99
CA SER A 233 -6.77 5.95 10.65
C SER A 233 -6.68 4.57 10.00
N SER A 234 -6.38 3.55 10.79
CA SER A 234 -6.51 2.16 10.36
C SER A 234 -7.95 1.68 10.46
N VAL A 235 -8.73 2.15 11.44
CA VAL A 235 -10.16 1.83 11.56
C VAL A 235 -10.91 2.17 10.27
N GLY A 236 -10.60 3.31 9.64
CA GLY A 236 -11.15 3.67 8.32
C GLY A 236 -10.96 2.57 7.28
N PHE A 237 -9.72 2.13 7.07
CA PHE A 237 -9.41 1.10 6.08
C PHE A 237 -9.99 -0.28 6.41
N CYS A 238 -10.27 -0.58 7.68
CA CYS A 238 -10.94 -1.82 8.09
C CYS A 238 -12.35 -1.96 7.51
N HIS A 239 -13.04 -0.84 7.24
CA HIS A 239 -14.37 -0.86 6.63
C HIS A 239 -14.34 -1.47 5.22
N ILE A 240 -13.25 -1.27 4.47
CA ILE A 240 -13.11 -1.83 3.11
C ILE A 240 -13.16 -3.35 3.16
N GLY A 241 -12.47 -3.98 4.12
CA GLY A 241 -12.53 -5.44 4.31
C GLY A 241 -13.95 -5.94 4.59
N LEU A 242 -14.71 -5.23 5.45
CA LEU A 242 -16.10 -5.58 5.75
C LEU A 242 -17.01 -5.45 4.53
N VAL A 243 -16.88 -4.36 3.76
CA VAL A 243 -17.65 -4.12 2.54
C VAL A 243 -17.37 -5.19 1.49
N LEU A 244 -16.10 -5.50 1.24
CA LEU A 244 -15.72 -6.57 0.33
C LEU A 244 -16.32 -7.91 0.77
N ARG A 245 -16.20 -8.24 2.06
CA ARG A 245 -16.78 -9.47 2.61
C ARG A 245 -18.28 -9.57 2.33
N ASN A 246 -19.01 -8.49 2.62
CA ASN A 246 -20.46 -8.47 2.48
C ASN A 246 -20.91 -8.54 1.01
N LEU A 247 -20.28 -7.76 0.12
CA LEU A 247 -20.68 -7.69 -1.29
C LEU A 247 -20.37 -8.96 -2.07
N TYR A 248 -19.25 -9.62 -1.77
CA TYR A 248 -18.86 -10.84 -2.45
C TYR A 248 -19.34 -12.12 -1.74
N GLY A 249 -19.81 -12.02 -0.50
CA GLY A 249 -20.28 -13.18 0.27
C GLY A 249 -19.17 -14.17 0.63
N LEU A 250 -17.91 -13.70 0.68
CA LEU A 250 -16.74 -14.52 1.04
C LEU A 250 -15.75 -13.68 1.86
N PRO A 251 -14.88 -14.28 2.69
CA PRO A 251 -13.89 -13.54 3.49
C PRO A 251 -13.02 -12.61 2.64
N ALA A 252 -12.69 -11.42 3.15
CA ALA A 252 -11.97 -10.41 2.36
C ALA A 252 -10.58 -10.90 1.91
N GLU A 253 -9.91 -11.73 2.72
CA GLU A 253 -8.65 -12.37 2.35
C GLU A 253 -8.79 -13.32 1.15
N ASP A 254 -9.93 -14.01 1.03
CA ASP A 254 -10.17 -14.95 -0.07
C ASP A 254 -10.48 -14.17 -1.35
N PHE A 255 -11.15 -13.01 -1.22
CA PHE A 255 -11.32 -12.07 -2.33
C PHE A 255 -9.96 -11.55 -2.80
N LEU A 256 -9.14 -11.05 -1.87
CA LEU A 256 -7.80 -10.56 -2.15
C LEU A 256 -6.96 -11.63 -2.85
N TRP A 257 -6.97 -12.86 -2.34
CA TRP A 257 -6.25 -13.99 -2.93
C TRP A 257 -6.69 -14.23 -4.38
N LYS A 258 -7.98 -14.53 -4.59
CA LYS A 258 -8.52 -14.95 -5.89
C LYS A 258 -8.45 -13.86 -6.95
N ARG A 259 -8.67 -12.60 -6.57
CA ARG A 259 -8.80 -11.48 -7.51
C ARG A 259 -7.50 -10.78 -7.82
N LEU A 260 -6.50 -10.91 -6.94
CA LEU A 260 -5.26 -10.17 -7.06
C LEU A 260 -4.03 -11.06 -6.88
N LEU A 261 -3.86 -11.72 -5.73
CA LEU A 261 -2.58 -12.34 -5.39
C LEU A 261 -2.28 -13.61 -6.20
N GLU A 262 -3.27 -14.46 -6.41
CA GLU A 262 -3.15 -15.67 -7.22
C GLU A 262 -2.84 -15.34 -8.70
N PRO A 263 -3.57 -14.42 -9.37
CA PRO A 263 -3.20 -13.96 -10.71
C PRO A 263 -1.78 -13.38 -10.82
N LEU A 264 -1.27 -12.75 -9.76
CA LEU A 264 0.10 -12.23 -9.69
C LEU A 264 1.15 -13.34 -9.49
N GLY A 265 0.75 -14.55 -9.13
CA GLY A 265 1.64 -15.67 -8.85
C GLY A 265 2.31 -15.59 -7.47
N PHE A 266 1.62 -15.05 -6.47
CA PHE A 266 2.11 -15.03 -5.08
C PHE A 266 2.40 -16.45 -4.57
N SER A 267 3.48 -16.61 -3.80
CA SER A 267 3.86 -17.91 -3.21
C SER A 267 2.99 -18.33 -2.00
N GLY A 268 2.09 -17.44 -1.57
CA GLY A 268 1.22 -17.61 -0.41
C GLY A 268 1.07 -16.30 0.34
N ILE A 269 0.12 -16.24 1.27
CA ILE A 269 -0.06 -15.09 2.16
C ILE A 269 -0.35 -15.55 3.59
N ASP A 270 0.26 -14.88 4.55
CA ASP A 270 -0.01 -15.07 5.98
C ASP A 270 -0.50 -13.75 6.59
N PHE A 271 -0.99 -13.81 7.84
CA PHE A 271 -1.59 -12.67 8.51
C PHE A 271 -1.00 -12.50 9.93
N GLN A 272 -0.72 -11.25 10.31
CA GLN A 272 -0.12 -10.91 11.60
C GLN A 272 -1.13 -10.75 12.72
N ALA A 273 -2.30 -10.19 12.41
CA ALA A 273 -3.36 -9.89 13.36
C ALA A 273 -4.68 -10.29 12.70
N PRO A 274 -5.04 -11.58 12.72
CA PRO A 274 -6.33 -12.01 12.19
C PRO A 274 -7.44 -11.37 13.03
N PRO A 275 -8.29 -10.50 12.44
CA PRO A 275 -9.27 -9.75 13.22
C PRO A 275 -10.37 -10.60 13.84
N ALA A 276 -10.72 -11.75 13.25
CA ALA A 276 -11.64 -12.74 13.82
C ALA A 276 -11.53 -14.08 13.06
N ASP A 277 -12.13 -15.15 13.59
CA ASP A 277 -12.17 -16.46 12.91
C ASP A 277 -12.81 -16.40 11.50
N SER A 278 -13.71 -15.44 11.26
CA SER A 278 -14.42 -15.26 9.98
C SER A 278 -13.81 -14.20 9.04
N LEU A 279 -12.74 -13.55 9.47
CA LEU A 279 -12.01 -12.54 8.69
C LEU A 279 -10.57 -12.51 9.17
N ARG A 280 -9.62 -13.00 8.37
CA ARG A 280 -8.19 -13.05 8.73
C ARG A 280 -7.42 -11.82 8.27
N TRP A 281 -7.96 -11.06 7.33
CA TRP A 281 -7.30 -9.85 6.86
C TRP A 281 -7.78 -8.59 7.59
N PHE A 282 -6.90 -8.01 8.40
CA PHE A 282 -6.99 -6.61 8.84
C PHE A 282 -6.65 -5.68 7.67
N SER A 283 -7.64 -5.19 6.91
CA SER A 283 -7.40 -4.48 5.63
C SER A 283 -6.60 -3.18 5.72
N ALA A 284 -6.42 -2.64 6.93
CA ALA A 284 -5.53 -1.52 7.16
C ALA A 284 -4.05 -1.89 7.32
N GLY A 285 -3.73 -3.18 7.23
CA GLY A 285 -2.40 -3.73 7.39
C GLY A 285 -2.47 -5.26 7.35
N GLY A 286 -1.97 -5.90 8.40
CA GLY A 286 -2.18 -7.33 8.66
C GLY A 286 -1.45 -8.33 7.76
N LEU A 287 -1.02 -7.94 6.57
CA LEU A 287 -0.45 -8.86 5.58
C LEU A 287 0.99 -9.25 5.90
N ARG A 288 1.32 -10.52 5.65
CA ARG A 288 2.68 -11.05 5.68
C ARG A 288 2.99 -11.75 4.36
N MET A 289 4.09 -11.37 3.72
CA MET A 289 4.48 -11.90 2.41
C MET A 289 6.00 -11.88 2.23
N THR A 290 6.50 -12.59 1.23
CA THR A 290 7.93 -12.60 0.89
C THR A 290 8.34 -11.27 0.23
N PRO A 291 9.61 -10.87 0.30
CA PRO A 291 10.09 -9.68 -0.40
C PRO A 291 9.79 -9.68 -1.91
N ARG A 292 9.89 -10.84 -2.56
CA ARG A 292 9.61 -10.99 -4.01
C ARG A 292 8.12 -10.90 -4.33
N ASP A 293 7.25 -11.37 -3.44
CA ASP A 293 5.80 -11.20 -3.59
C ASP A 293 5.38 -9.74 -3.37
N TYR A 294 5.98 -9.07 -2.39
CA TYR A 294 5.80 -7.63 -2.22
C TYR A 294 6.24 -6.85 -3.47
N ALA A 295 7.36 -7.25 -4.09
CA ALA A 295 7.81 -6.70 -5.36
C ALA A 295 6.83 -6.94 -6.51
N ARG A 296 6.12 -8.08 -6.56
CA ARG A 296 5.06 -8.33 -7.57
C ARG A 296 3.93 -7.31 -7.47
N PHE A 297 3.49 -6.98 -6.26
CA PHE A 297 2.47 -5.94 -6.07
C PHE A 297 2.97 -4.55 -6.50
N ALA A 298 4.20 -4.17 -6.12
CA ALA A 298 4.80 -2.93 -6.58
C ALA A 298 4.94 -2.89 -8.12
N TYR A 299 5.25 -4.02 -8.75
CA TYR A 299 5.37 -4.15 -10.20
C TYR A 299 4.01 -4.12 -10.92
N LEU A 300 2.95 -4.64 -10.31
CA LEU A 300 1.59 -4.43 -10.78
C LEU A 300 1.23 -2.94 -10.81
N LEU A 301 1.57 -2.21 -9.74
CA LEU A 301 1.34 -0.76 -9.66
C LEU A 301 2.17 0.01 -10.71
N LEU A 302 3.41 -0.42 -10.96
CA LEU A 302 4.28 0.12 -12.03
C LEU A 302 3.61 0.01 -13.42
N HIS A 303 2.90 -1.10 -13.65
CA HIS A 303 2.17 -1.40 -14.89
C HIS A 303 0.71 -0.92 -14.86
N ASP A 304 0.39 0.07 -14.02
CA ASP A 304 -0.96 0.63 -13.88
C ASP A 304 -2.05 -0.47 -13.73
N GLY A 305 -1.78 -1.52 -12.96
CA GLY A 305 -2.75 -2.60 -12.70
C GLY A 305 -2.85 -3.66 -13.80
N PHE A 306 -2.06 -3.58 -14.87
CA PHE A 306 -1.98 -4.59 -15.91
C PHE A 306 -0.99 -5.69 -15.54
N TRP A 307 -1.37 -6.95 -15.78
CA TRP A 307 -0.54 -8.11 -15.52
C TRP A 307 -0.81 -9.22 -16.52
N ASN A 308 0.21 -9.62 -17.27
CA ASN A 308 0.20 -10.82 -18.11
C ASN A 308 -1.06 -10.97 -19.00
N GLY A 309 -1.41 -9.91 -19.73
CA GLY A 309 -2.56 -9.91 -20.64
C GLY A 309 -3.91 -9.55 -20.00
N ALA A 310 -3.96 -9.30 -18.69
CA ALA A 310 -5.18 -8.93 -17.98
C ALA A 310 -5.05 -7.60 -17.23
N GLN A 311 -6.09 -6.77 -17.31
CA GLN A 311 -6.22 -5.59 -16.45
C GLN A 311 -6.82 -6.03 -15.10
N LEU A 312 -5.97 -6.29 -14.10
CA LEU A 312 -6.42 -6.77 -12.79
C LEU A 312 -7.04 -5.65 -11.95
N VAL A 313 -6.43 -4.47 -11.96
CA VAL A 313 -6.95 -3.26 -11.31
C VAL A 313 -7.08 -2.18 -12.38
N PRO A 314 -8.17 -1.40 -12.47
CA PRO A 314 -8.33 -0.42 -13.55
C PRO A 314 -7.15 0.57 -13.64
N ALA A 315 -6.65 0.82 -14.84
CA ALA A 315 -5.47 1.67 -15.02
C ALA A 315 -5.70 3.11 -14.55
N GLU A 316 -6.88 3.67 -14.83
CA GLU A 316 -7.25 5.00 -14.31
C GLU A 316 -7.35 5.03 -12.78
N TRP A 317 -7.76 3.92 -12.17
CA TRP A 317 -7.77 3.80 -10.71
C TRP A 317 -6.36 3.87 -10.14
N ILE A 318 -5.36 3.22 -10.73
CA ILE A 318 -3.98 3.33 -10.25
C ILE A 318 -3.41 4.73 -10.51
N ARG A 319 -3.63 5.27 -11.72
CA ARG A 319 -3.09 6.59 -12.11
C ARG A 319 -3.57 7.73 -11.24
N ARG A 320 -4.80 7.69 -10.71
CA ARG A 320 -5.31 8.77 -9.85
C ARG A 320 -4.45 8.99 -8.60
N PHE A 321 -3.90 7.92 -8.02
CA PHE A 321 -3.08 7.99 -6.81
C PHE A 321 -1.70 8.60 -7.07
N ARG A 322 -1.32 8.73 -8.35
CA ARG A 322 -0.11 9.42 -8.79
C ARG A 322 -0.33 10.92 -8.99
N THR A 323 -1.54 11.42 -8.74
CA THR A 323 -1.94 12.82 -8.95
C THR A 323 -2.58 13.41 -7.69
N ARG A 324 -3.14 14.63 -7.77
CA ARG A 324 -3.87 15.25 -6.67
C ARG A 324 -5.30 14.67 -6.54
N PRO A 325 -5.87 14.64 -5.32
CA PRO A 325 -5.29 15.06 -4.03
C PRO A 325 -4.21 14.11 -3.50
N PHE A 326 -3.50 14.50 -2.43
CA PHE A 326 -2.50 13.65 -1.77
C PHE A 326 -3.15 12.40 -1.14
N TYR A 327 -2.54 11.23 -1.34
CA TYR A 327 -2.96 9.95 -0.75
C TYR A 327 -1.82 9.35 0.10
N PRO A 328 -1.96 9.29 1.44
CA PRO A 328 -0.84 8.89 2.31
C PRO A 328 -0.27 7.48 2.05
N ASN A 329 -1.09 6.52 1.60
CA ASN A 329 -0.66 5.14 1.36
C ASN A 329 -0.14 4.83 -0.05
N LEU A 330 -0.23 5.80 -0.96
CA LEU A 330 0.30 5.76 -2.32
C LEU A 330 0.89 7.16 -2.60
N HIS A 331 1.97 7.47 -1.91
CA HIS A 331 2.54 8.80 -1.87
C HIS A 331 3.20 9.14 -3.20
N SER A 332 2.63 10.08 -3.95
CA SER A 332 3.17 10.56 -5.24
C SER A 332 4.18 11.69 -5.11
N ASN A 333 5.16 11.71 -6.01
CA ASN A 333 6.09 12.82 -6.21
C ASN A 333 5.60 13.85 -7.26
N ALA A 334 4.34 13.80 -7.70
CA ALA A 334 3.82 14.72 -8.73
C ALA A 334 3.99 16.20 -8.35
N ASP A 335 3.88 16.49 -7.06
CA ASP A 335 4.06 17.81 -6.46
C ASP A 335 5.48 18.04 -5.89
N SER A 336 6.45 17.17 -6.22
CA SER A 336 7.84 17.20 -5.69
C SER A 336 7.94 16.97 -4.18
N ASN A 337 7.00 16.23 -3.59
CA ASN A 337 6.94 15.95 -2.15
C ASN A 337 8.14 15.16 -1.61
N PHE A 338 8.79 14.34 -2.45
CA PHE A 338 10.05 13.68 -2.12
C PHE A 338 11.26 14.56 -2.43
N GLY A 339 11.08 15.58 -3.26
CA GLY A 339 12.11 16.51 -3.72
C GLY A 339 12.06 16.73 -5.24
N PRO A 340 12.39 17.94 -5.71
CA PRO A 340 12.33 18.29 -7.14
C PRO A 340 13.35 17.53 -8.00
N GLN A 341 14.36 16.92 -7.38
CA GLN A 341 15.38 16.11 -8.06
C GLN A 341 14.88 14.72 -8.47
N TYR A 342 13.77 14.24 -7.89
CA TYR A 342 13.21 12.92 -8.22
C TYR A 342 12.15 13.03 -9.33
N PRO A 343 11.94 11.97 -10.12
CA PRO A 343 10.92 11.97 -11.17
C PRO A 343 9.53 12.31 -10.63
N LYS A 344 8.77 13.15 -11.34
CA LYS A 344 7.41 13.55 -10.92
C LYS A 344 6.43 12.38 -10.86
N ASP A 345 6.69 11.36 -11.66
CA ASP A 345 5.84 10.19 -11.77
C ASP A 345 6.22 9.06 -10.81
N MET A 346 7.26 9.27 -10.00
CA MET A 346 7.63 8.40 -8.89
C MET A 346 6.55 8.42 -7.81
N PHE A 347 6.29 7.27 -7.22
CA PHE A 347 5.44 7.16 -6.04
C PHE A 347 5.93 6.05 -5.11
N GLN A 348 5.42 6.04 -3.88
CA GLN A 348 5.83 5.12 -2.83
C GLN A 348 4.61 4.46 -2.18
N ILE A 349 4.71 3.15 -1.93
CA ILE A 349 3.91 2.47 -0.92
C ILE A 349 4.78 2.25 0.32
N ALA A 350 4.23 2.56 1.50
CA ALA A 350 4.98 2.56 2.73
C ALA A 350 4.20 1.97 3.91
N GLY A 351 4.93 1.22 4.73
CA GLY A 351 4.49 0.73 6.01
C GLY A 351 5.60 0.86 7.06
N SER A 352 5.20 0.92 8.33
CA SER A 352 6.10 0.93 9.48
C SER A 352 7.10 -0.22 9.44
N GLY A 353 8.28 -0.03 10.03
CA GLY A 353 9.38 -1.01 10.02
C GLY A 353 10.16 -1.04 8.71
N LEU A 354 10.22 0.10 7.99
CA LEU A 354 10.95 0.25 6.71
C LEU A 354 10.45 -0.67 5.59
N ASN A 355 9.15 -0.99 5.60
CA ASN A 355 8.51 -1.74 4.53
C ASN A 355 8.12 -0.79 3.39
N TRP A 356 9.07 -0.49 2.51
CA TRP A 356 8.91 0.51 1.45
C TRP A 356 9.09 -0.08 0.06
N ALA A 357 8.30 0.39 -0.90
CA ALA A 357 8.62 0.24 -2.32
C ALA A 357 8.52 1.59 -3.01
N PHE A 358 9.61 2.02 -3.64
CA PHE A 358 9.65 3.17 -4.52
C PHE A 358 9.45 2.70 -5.96
N ILE A 359 8.48 3.27 -6.65
CA ILE A 359 8.06 2.87 -7.98
C ILE A 359 8.31 4.04 -8.92
N VAL A 360 9.12 3.82 -9.97
CA VAL A 360 9.56 4.86 -10.92
C VAL A 360 9.23 4.41 -12.34
N PRO A 361 8.11 4.90 -12.93
CA PRO A 361 7.70 4.52 -14.27
C PRO A 361 8.61 5.05 -15.39
N SER A 362 8.95 6.35 -15.35
CA SER A 362 9.84 7.03 -16.33
C SER A 362 11.26 6.53 -16.33
#